data_AF-A0AAW5ECJ8-F1
#
_entry.id   AF-A0AAW5ECJ8-F1
#
_cell.length_a   1.000
_cell.length_b   1.000
_cell.length_c   1.000
_cell.angle_alpha   90.00
_cell.angle_beta   90.00
_cell.angle_gamma   90.00
#
_symmetry.space_group_name_H-M   'P 1'
#
loop_
_entity.id
_entity.type
_entity.pdbx_description
1 polymer ?
#
loop_
_entity_poly.entity_id
_entity_poly.type
_entity_poly.pdbx_seq_one_letter_code
_entity_poly.pdbx_strand_id
1 'polypeptide(L)'
;QVKAYSLEDGISAIVALKDQSFHIDSPLLGLFNLYNLLAASACVNELVKPNLKDLEKAISGFGGVCGRVEQVANGVIVDFAHTPDGIEKVLDTLKNKKLIVVFGAGGD
;
A
#
# COMPACT_ATOMS: atom_id res chain seq x y z
N GLN A 1 -13.70 8.85 3.58
CA GLN A 1 -14.30 7.50 3.55
C GLN A 1 -13.96 6.84 2.21
N VAL A 2 -13.52 5.58 2.20
CA VAL A 2 -13.36 4.82 0.94
C VAL A 2 -14.74 4.48 0.39
N LYS A 3 -14.99 4.81 -0.88
CA LYS A 3 -16.25 4.50 -1.59
C LYS A 3 -16.17 3.19 -2.37
N ALA A 4 -15.03 2.92 -2.98
CA ALA A 4 -14.72 1.68 -3.70
C ALA A 4 -13.21 1.49 -3.71
N TYR A 5 -12.74 0.24 -3.79
CA TYR A 5 -11.33 -0.08 -3.98
C TYR A 5 -11.13 -1.44 -4.67
N SER A 6 -9.98 -1.61 -5.32
CA SER A 6 -9.46 -2.85 -5.88
C SER A 6 -8.00 -3.03 -5.46
N LEU A 7 -7.56 -4.30 -5.34
CA LEU A 7 -6.23 -4.70 -4.86
C LEU A 7 -5.52 -5.71 -5.78
N GLU A 8 -5.98 -5.92 -7.02
CA GLU A 8 -5.49 -7.04 -7.87
C GLU A 8 -4.05 -6.86 -8.38
N ASP A 9 -3.70 -5.65 -8.83
CA ASP A 9 -2.40 -5.30 -9.44
C ASP A 9 -1.90 -3.91 -8.98
N GLY A 10 -2.00 -3.68 -7.68
CA GLY A 10 -1.78 -2.36 -7.07
C GLY A 10 -2.98 -1.95 -6.24
N ILE A 11 -3.00 -0.70 -5.79
CA ILE A 11 -4.14 -0.13 -5.06
C ILE A 11 -4.82 0.89 -5.97
N SER A 12 -6.08 0.62 -6.30
CA SER A 12 -6.97 1.61 -6.89
C SER A 12 -8.12 1.86 -5.92
N ALA A 13 -8.36 3.11 -5.51
CA ALA A 13 -9.46 3.45 -4.60
C ALA A 13 -10.06 4.83 -4.89
N ILE A 14 -11.37 4.97 -4.65
CA ILE A 14 -12.06 6.27 -4.64
C ILE A 14 -12.28 6.68 -3.20
N VAL A 15 -11.74 7.83 -2.81
CA VAL A 15 -11.78 8.32 -1.43
C VAL A 15 -12.57 9.62 -1.38
N ALA A 16 -13.67 9.60 -0.63
CA ALA A 16 -14.47 10.79 -0.34
C ALA A 16 -13.87 11.59 0.81
N LEU A 17 -13.77 12.90 0.62
CA LEU A 17 -13.22 13.88 1.53
C LEU A 17 -14.18 15.08 1.59
N LYS A 18 -15.09 15.07 2.57
CA LYS A 18 -16.25 15.97 2.67
C LYS A 18 -17.06 15.96 1.35
N ASP A 19 -17.16 17.10 0.67
CA ASP A 19 -17.92 17.29 -0.57
C ASP A 19 -17.11 16.99 -1.83
N GLN A 20 -15.86 16.55 -1.66
CA GLN A 20 -14.95 16.21 -2.76
C GLN A 20 -14.57 14.73 -2.71
N SER A 21 -13.98 14.25 -3.79
CA SER A 21 -13.35 12.94 -3.85
C SER A 21 -12.06 13.01 -4.64
N PHE A 22 -11.13 12.13 -4.30
CA PHE A 22 -9.89 11.94 -5.05
C PHE A 22 -9.63 10.44 -5.26
N HIS A 23 -8.80 10.14 -6.24
CA HIS A 23 -8.42 8.79 -6.61
C HIS A 23 -7.06 8.43 -6.00
N ILE A 24 -6.98 7.24 -5.41
CA ILE A 24 -5.72 6.57 -5.15
C ILE A 24 -5.48 5.63 -6.32
N ASP A 25 -4.37 5.82 -7.00
CA ASP A 25 -3.82 4.87 -7.96
C ASP A 25 -2.35 4.70 -7.59
N SER A 26 -1.96 3.52 -7.12
CA SER A 26 -0.66 3.28 -6.52
C SER A 26 -0.13 1.89 -6.86
N PRO A 27 1.17 1.75 -7.15
CA PRO A 27 1.78 0.45 -7.42
C PRO A 27 1.94 -0.42 -6.16
N LEU A 28 1.66 0.13 -4.97
CA LEU A 28 1.78 -0.62 -3.72
C LEU A 28 0.77 -1.74 -3.64
N LEU A 29 1.13 -2.80 -2.93
CA LEU A 29 0.30 -3.98 -2.77
C LEU A 29 -0.27 -4.06 -1.36
N GLY A 30 -1.49 -4.60 -1.27
CA GLY A 30 -2.09 -5.02 -0.01
C GLY A 30 -2.97 -3.98 0.69
N LEU A 31 -3.93 -4.50 1.45
CA LEU A 31 -4.89 -3.68 2.18
C LEU A 31 -4.20 -2.79 3.24
N PHE A 32 -3.14 -3.28 3.88
CA PHE A 32 -2.39 -2.51 4.86
C PHE A 32 -1.76 -1.25 4.25
N ASN A 33 -1.29 -1.32 2.99
CA ASN A 33 -0.78 -0.15 2.29
C ASN A 33 -1.89 0.83 1.89
N LEU A 34 -3.10 0.35 1.57
CA LEU A 34 -4.25 1.24 1.39
C LEU A 34 -4.53 2.04 2.68
N TYR A 35 -4.51 1.38 3.85
CA TYR A 35 -4.63 2.08 5.13
C TYR A 35 -3.51 3.11 5.34
N ASN A 36 -2.26 2.78 5.02
CA ASN A 36 -1.13 3.70 5.12
C ASN A 36 -1.32 4.93 4.22
N LEU A 37 -1.73 4.71 2.96
CA LEU A 37 -1.99 5.79 2.01
C LEU A 37 -3.15 6.67 2.47
N LEU A 38 -4.23 6.09 3.02
CA LEU A 38 -5.36 6.84 3.55
C LEU A 38 -4.95 7.71 4.75
N ALA A 39 -4.15 7.16 5.67
CA ALA A 39 -3.64 7.89 6.83
C ALA A 39 -2.73 9.05 6.38
N ALA A 40 -1.78 8.78 5.49
CA ALA A 40 -0.88 9.80 4.93
C ALA A 40 -1.68 10.89 4.20
N SER A 41 -2.64 10.51 3.37
CA SER A 41 -3.50 11.44 2.63
C SER A 41 -4.32 12.32 3.57
N ALA A 42 -4.88 11.75 4.64
CA ALA A 42 -5.63 12.51 5.63
C ALA A 42 -4.76 13.54 6.35
N CYS A 43 -3.56 13.15 6.78
CA CYS A 43 -2.59 14.05 7.41
C CYS A 43 -2.17 15.20 6.46
N VAL A 44 -1.81 14.87 5.22
CA VAL A 44 -1.40 15.87 4.22
C VAL A 44 -2.56 16.83 3.91
N ASN A 45 -3.77 16.31 3.74
CA ASN A 45 -4.94 17.13 3.48
C ASN A 45 -5.22 18.10 4.64
N GLU A 46 -5.07 17.68 5.90
CA GLU A 46 -5.33 18.54 7.05
C GLU A 46 -4.23 19.60 7.27
N LEU A 47 -2.96 19.18 7.16
CA LEU A 47 -1.81 20.03 7.51
C LEU A 47 -1.34 20.93 6.37
N VAL A 48 -1.33 20.42 5.14
CA VAL A 48 -0.81 21.12 3.96
C VAL A 48 -1.92 21.70 3.10
N LYS A 49 -3.11 21.06 3.08
CA LYS A 49 -4.26 21.46 2.27
C LYS A 49 -3.92 21.66 0.77
N PRO A 50 -3.24 20.70 0.13
CA PRO A 50 -2.92 20.81 -1.30
C PRO A 50 -4.21 20.74 -2.13
N ASN A 51 -4.12 21.09 -3.41
CA ASN A 51 -5.18 20.68 -4.32
C ASN A 51 -5.20 19.14 -4.43
N LEU A 52 -6.37 18.56 -4.69
CA LEU A 52 -6.51 17.10 -4.72
C LEU A 52 -5.69 16.44 -5.83
N LYS A 53 -5.50 17.11 -6.99
CA LYS A 53 -4.73 16.55 -8.10
C LYS A 53 -3.24 16.38 -7.77
N ASP A 54 -2.67 17.29 -6.98
CA ASP A 54 -1.29 17.19 -6.52
C ASP A 54 -1.12 16.03 -5.55
N LEU A 55 -2.13 15.80 -4.69
CA LEU A 55 -2.16 14.64 -3.80
C LEU A 55 -2.25 13.32 -4.59
N GLU A 56 -3.15 13.23 -5.58
CA GLU A 56 -3.28 12.07 -6.48
C GLU A 56 -1.96 11.78 -7.20
N LYS A 57 -1.32 12.82 -7.75
CA LYS A 57 -0.04 12.70 -8.45
C LYS A 57 1.09 12.25 -7.52
N ALA A 58 1.13 12.77 -6.29
CA ALA A 58 2.13 12.38 -5.30
C ALA A 58 1.99 10.90 -4.90
N ILE A 59 0.75 10.43 -4.71
CA ILE A 59 0.46 9.03 -4.40
C ILE A 59 0.84 8.11 -5.56
N SER A 60 0.49 8.47 -6.80
CA SER A 60 0.82 7.69 -7.99
C SER A 60 2.32 7.62 -8.25
N GLY A 61 3.06 8.70 -7.94
CA GLY A 61 4.52 8.72 -8.05
C GLY A 61 5.26 8.01 -6.91
N PHE A 62 4.56 7.53 -5.87
CA PHE A 62 5.19 6.88 -4.73
C PHE A 62 5.36 5.38 -4.97
N GLY A 63 6.57 4.97 -5.36
CA GLY A 63 6.93 3.58 -5.63
C GLY A 63 7.09 2.68 -4.40
N GLY A 64 6.92 3.21 -3.20
CA GLY A 64 7.04 2.46 -1.95
C GLY A 64 8.35 2.63 -1.21
N VAL A 65 8.58 1.71 -0.29
CA VAL A 65 9.74 1.74 0.61
C VAL A 65 10.53 0.45 0.41
N CYS A 66 11.86 0.58 0.34
CA CYS A 66 12.76 -0.56 0.24
C CYS A 66 12.48 -1.58 1.37
N GLY A 67 12.36 -2.85 1.01
CA GLY A 67 12.05 -3.96 1.91
C GLY A 67 10.66 -3.89 2.55
N ARG A 68 9.67 -3.27 1.91
CA ARG A 68 8.26 -3.24 2.35
C ARG A 68 7.35 -3.64 1.19
N VAL A 69 7.11 -4.94 1.05
CA VAL A 69 6.41 -5.57 -0.08
C VAL A 69 6.95 -5.01 -1.40
N GLU A 70 8.28 -4.91 -1.46
CA GLU A 70 9.00 -4.30 -2.57
C GLU A 70 9.12 -5.32 -3.71
N GLN A 71 8.61 -4.95 -4.89
CA GLN A 71 8.79 -5.77 -6.08
C GLN A 71 10.17 -5.49 -6.71
N VAL A 72 11.13 -6.36 -6.43
CA VAL A 72 12.52 -6.22 -6.92
C VAL A 72 12.73 -6.89 -8.29
N ALA A 73 11.85 -7.82 -8.66
CA ALA A 73 11.78 -8.42 -10.00
C ALA A 73 10.37 -8.95 -10.26
N ASN A 74 10.09 -9.37 -11.50
CA ASN A 74 8.79 -9.96 -11.81
C ASN A 74 8.57 -11.24 -10.97
N GLY A 75 7.52 -11.24 -10.14
CA GLY A 75 7.20 -12.33 -9.23
C GLY A 75 8.12 -12.47 -8.00
N VAL A 76 9.03 -11.52 -7.75
CA VAL A 76 9.93 -11.53 -6.57
C VAL A 76 9.62 -10.33 -5.69
N ILE A 77 9.20 -10.61 -4.46
CA ILE A 77 8.85 -9.62 -3.44
C ILE A 77 9.84 -9.74 -2.28
N VAL A 78 10.35 -8.60 -1.81
CA VAL A 78 11.17 -8.50 -0.59
C VAL A 78 10.40 -7.74 0.48
N ASP A 79 10.32 -8.33 1.68
CA ASP A 79 9.72 -7.70 2.85
C ASP A 79 10.54 -7.99 4.11
N PHE A 80 10.52 -7.04 5.06
CA PHE A 80 11.25 -7.10 6.32
C PHE A 80 10.47 -7.73 7.48
N ALA A 81 9.23 -8.15 7.26
CA ALA A 81 8.38 -8.73 8.29
C ALA A 81 9.07 -9.89 9.02
N HIS A 82 9.28 -9.70 10.32
CA HIS A 82 9.88 -10.67 11.23
C HIS A 82 8.98 -10.94 12.46
N THR A 83 7.77 -10.38 12.45
CA THR A 83 6.73 -10.65 13.44
C THR A 83 5.62 -11.49 12.80
N PRO A 84 4.90 -12.34 13.58
CA PRO A 84 3.80 -13.14 13.04
C PRO A 84 2.74 -12.30 12.31
N ASP A 85 2.31 -11.19 12.90
CA ASP A 85 1.32 -10.27 12.30
C ASP A 85 1.83 -9.62 10.99
N GLY A 86 3.12 -9.23 10.95
CA GLY A 86 3.71 -8.66 9.74
C GLY A 86 3.74 -9.68 8.60
N ILE A 87 4.16 -10.91 8.90
CA ILE A 87 4.22 -11.99 7.92
C ILE A 87 2.82 -12.33 7.42
N GLU A 88 1.83 -12.44 8.32
CA GLU A 88 0.44 -12.69 7.95
C GLU A 88 -0.11 -11.64 6.97
N LYS A 89 0.14 -10.35 7.21
CA LYS A 89 -0.30 -9.26 6.31
C LYS A 89 0.34 -9.35 4.92
N VAL A 90 1.62 -9.71 4.85
CA VAL A 90 2.34 -9.89 3.58
C VAL A 90 1.77 -11.09 2.81
N LEU A 91 1.56 -12.22 3.49
CA LEU A 91 1.01 -13.43 2.86
C LEU A 91 -0.44 -13.25 2.43
N ASP A 92 -1.28 -12.59 3.24
CA ASP A 92 -2.68 -12.30 2.89
C ASP A 92 -2.78 -11.40 1.65
N THR A 93 -1.86 -10.44 1.52
CA THR A 93 -1.75 -9.58 0.33
C THR A 93 -1.50 -10.38 -0.95
N LEU A 94 -0.81 -11.52 -0.84
CA LEU A 94 -0.40 -12.34 -1.97
C LEU A 94 -1.15 -13.67 -2.08
N LYS A 95 -2.19 -13.89 -1.25
CA LYS A 95 -2.85 -15.20 -1.06
C LYS A 95 -3.46 -15.83 -2.31
N ASN A 96 -3.81 -15.01 -3.30
CA ASN A 96 -4.40 -15.47 -4.56
C ASN A 96 -3.34 -15.86 -5.61
N LYS A 97 -2.05 -15.71 -5.30
CA LYS A 97 -0.93 -16.07 -6.17
C LYS A 97 -0.34 -17.41 -5.72
N LYS A 98 0.39 -18.10 -6.60
CA LYS A 98 1.18 -19.28 -6.22
C LYS A 98 2.47 -18.80 -5.56
N LEU A 99 2.66 -19.11 -4.28
CA LEU A 99 3.75 -18.56 -3.47
C LEU A 99 4.86 -19.58 -3.19
N ILE A 100 6.10 -19.11 -3.29
CA ILE A 100 7.27 -19.70 -2.65
C ILE A 100 7.74 -18.67 -1.63
N VAL A 101 7.82 -19.08 -0.36
CA VAL A 101 8.18 -18.18 0.74
C VAL A 101 9.54 -18.58 1.28
N VAL A 102 10.48 -17.63 1.30
CA VAL A 102 11.79 -17.78 1.92
C VAL A 102 11.82 -16.82 3.11
N PHE A 103 11.90 -17.37 4.33
CA PHE A 103 12.02 -16.60 5.56
C PHE A 103 12.99 -17.30 6.52
N GLY A 104 13.45 -16.57 7.53
CA GLY A 104 14.27 -17.10 8.61
C GLY A 104 13.97 -16.37 9.91
N ALA A 105 14.54 -16.85 11.00
CA ALA A 105 14.54 -16.18 12.29
C ALA A 105 15.98 -15.93 12.71
N GLY A 106 16.27 -14.76 13.28
CA GLY A 106 17.54 -14.52 13.95
C GLY A 106 17.67 -15.47 15.14
N GLY A 107 18.81 -16.13 15.27
CA GLY A 107 19.07 -17.02 16.39
C GLY A 107 19.63 -16.26 17.59
N ASP A 108 19.01 -16.49 18.75
CA ASP A 108 19.52 -16.33 20.12
C ASP A 108 18.75 -17.31 21.03
#